data_AF-A0A1I5R0L1-F1
#
_entry.id   AF-A0A1I5R0L1-F1
#
_cell.length_a   1.000
_cell.length_b   1.000
_cell.length_c   1.000
_cell.angle_alpha   90.00
_cell.angle_beta   90.00
_cell.angle_gamma   90.00
#
_symmetry.space_group_name_H-M   'P 1'
#
loop_
_entity.id
_entity.type
_entity.pdbx_description
1 polymer ?
#
loop_
_entity_poly.entity_id
_entity_poly.type
_entity_poly.pdbx_seq_one_letter_code
_entity_poly.pdbx_strand_id
1 'polypeptide(L)' 'MDTDLGLECGPLLPVGWAFELRLSRNADGDFGGIGLLQRHGVDMCHLTLASLANDRTEALRRVRSRVESWMTEWQAR' A
#
# COMPACT_ATOMS: atom_id res chain seq x y z
N MET A 1 0.14 -12.36 18.01
CA MET A 1 1.43 -11.75 17.65
C MET A 1 1.12 -10.73 16.57
N ASP A 2 0.74 -9.52 16.99
CA ASP A 2 0.61 -8.37 16.10
C ASP A 2 2.03 -7.91 15.79
N THR A 3 2.53 -8.33 14.63
CA THR A 3 3.76 -7.75 14.09
C THR A 3 3.40 -6.34 13.66
N ASP A 4 3.69 -5.38 14.53
CA ASP A 4 3.81 -3.97 14.17
C ASP A 4 4.86 -3.89 13.06
N LEU A 5 4.38 -3.93 11.82
CA LEU A 5 5.19 -3.78 10.62
C LEU A 5 5.55 -2.31 10.53
N GLY A 6 6.55 -1.95 11.34
CA GLY A 6 7.01 -0.61 11.58
C GLY A 6 7.09 0.20 10.30
N LEU A 7 6.47 1.39 10.39
CA LEU A 7 6.63 2.67 9.70
C LEU A 7 7.73 2.88 8.62
N GLU A 8 8.75 2.04 8.50
CA GLU A 8 9.96 2.30 7.68
C GLU A 8 9.73 2.19 6.17
N CYS A 9 8.59 1.65 5.72
CA CYS A 9 8.20 1.59 4.31
C CYS A 9 6.82 2.22 4.02
N GLY A 10 6.26 2.97 4.97
CA GLY A 10 4.99 3.65 4.76
C GLY A 10 5.09 4.69 3.62
N PRO A 11 4.10 4.78 2.71
CA PRO A 11 4.06 5.86 1.74
C PRO A 11 3.97 7.22 2.44
N LEU A 12 4.59 8.25 1.87
CA LEU A 12 4.45 9.61 2.39
C LEU A 12 3.04 10.11 2.08
N LEU A 13 2.19 10.17 3.11
CA LEU A 13 0.80 10.58 2.98
C LEU A 13 0.59 11.99 3.55
N PRO A 14 -0.30 12.80 2.96
CA PRO A 14 -0.69 14.09 3.52
C PRO A 14 -1.38 13.95 4.87
N VAL A 15 -1.45 15.04 5.62
CA VAL A 15 -2.14 15.07 6.93
C VAL A 15 -3.59 14.59 6.78
N GLY A 16 -4.00 13.70 7.68
CA GLY A 16 -5.34 13.12 7.70
C GLY A 16 -5.51 11.92 6.77
N TRP A 17 -4.50 11.53 5.99
CA TRP A 17 -4.53 10.31 5.19
C TRP A 17 -3.86 9.15 5.92
N ALA A 18 -4.41 7.96 5.73
CA ALA A 18 -3.87 6.70 6.22
C ALA A 18 -3.90 5.66 5.09
N PHE A 19 -2.95 4.72 5.14
CA PHE A 19 -2.89 3.61 4.20
C PHE A 19 -2.69 2.30 4.97
N GLU A 20 -3.66 1.40 4.83
CA GLU A 20 -3.57 0.04 5.34
C GLU A 20 -3.19 -0.91 4.21
N LEU A 21 -2.21 -1.78 4.46
CA LEU A 21 -1.77 -2.77 3.48
C LEU A 21 -1.88 -4.17 4.04
N ARG A 22 -2.57 -5.05 3.32
CA ARG A 22 -2.60 -6.49 3.57
C ARG A 22 -1.91 -7.20 2.43
N LEU A 23 -0.67 -7.64 2.67
CA LEU A 23 0.09 -8.46 1.72
C LEU A 23 -0.20 -9.95 1.94
N SER A 24 -0.31 -10.68 0.83
CA SER A 24 -0.48 -12.13 0.77
C SER A 24 0.37 -12.69 -0.35
N ARG A 25 0.92 -13.90 -0.17
CA ARG A 25 1.65 -14.58 -1.22
C ARG A 25 0.69 -15.46 -2.04
N ASN A 26 0.80 -15.42 -3.35
CA ASN A 26 0.01 -16.25 -4.27
C ASN A 26 0.67 -17.63 -4.49
N ALA A 27 0.01 -18.50 -5.27
CA ALA A 27 0.51 -19.85 -5.57
C ALA A 27 1.83 -19.86 -6.36
N ASP A 28 2.10 -18.79 -7.12
CA ASP A 28 3.33 -18.62 -7.90
C ASP A 28 4.52 -18.11 -7.06
N GLY A 29 4.29 -17.84 -5.76
CA GLY A 29 5.31 -17.34 -4.84
C GLY A 29 5.47 -15.81 -4.85
N ASP A 30 4.69 -15.10 -5.66
CA ASP A 30 4.67 -13.63 -5.70
C ASP A 30 3.81 -13.05 -4.58
N PHE A 31 4.23 -11.92 -4.05
CA PHE A 31 3.41 -11.09 -3.18
C PHE A 31 2.38 -10.32 -4.01
N GLY A 32 1.12 -10.41 -3.59
CA GLY A 32 0.06 -9.48 -3.94
C GLY A 32 -0.56 -8.90 -2.67
N GLY A 33 -1.60 -8.10 -2.80
CA GLY A 33 -2.29 -7.58 -1.64
C GLY A 33 -3.45 -6.65 -1.95
N ILE A 34 -4.08 -6.21 -0.87
CA ILE A 34 -5.12 -5.18 -0.90
C ILE A 34 -4.61 -4.00 -0.07
N GLY A 35 -4.65 -2.82 -0.67
CA GLY A 35 -4.40 -1.55 0.00
C GLY A 35 -5.70 -0.78 0.21
N LEU A 36 -5.89 -0.19 1.38
CA LEU A 36 -7.01 0.70 1.67
C LEU A 36 -6.46 2.08 2.02
N LEU A 37 -6.85 3.08 1.23
CA LEU A 37 -6.60 4.49 1.52
C LEU A 37 -7.79 5.10 2.23
N GLN A 38 -7.50 5.76 3.35
CA GLN A 38 -8.51 6.42 4.15
C GLN A 38 -8.13 7.89 4.34
N ARG A 39 -9.15 8.75 4.42
CA ARG A 39 -9.00 10.16 4.78
C ARG A 39 -9.89 10.47 5.98
N HIS A 40 -9.29 10.88 7.09
CA HIS A 40 -9.97 11.11 8.37
C HIS A 40 -10.82 9.90 8.82
N GLY A 41 -10.32 8.68 8.58
CA GLY A 41 -11.01 7.44 8.91
C GLY A 41 -12.12 7.04 7.93
N VAL A 42 -12.31 7.77 6.83
CA VAL A 42 -13.26 7.43 5.77
C VAL A 42 -12.55 6.74 4.63
N ASP A 43 -13.06 5.59 4.21
CA ASP A 43 -12.54 4.82 3.08
C ASP A 43 -12.68 5.60 1.77
N MET A 44 -11.55 5.89 1.13
CA MET A 44 -11.49 6.66 -0.12
C MET A 44 -11.23 5.76 -1.33
N CYS A 45 -10.31 4.81 -1.19
CA CYS A 45 -9.90 3.98 -2.32
C CYS A 45 -9.41 2.60 -1.87
N HIS A 46 -9.88 1.56 -2.56
CA HIS A 46 -9.37 0.20 -2.46
C HIS A 46 -8.46 -0.10 -3.65
N LEU A 47 -7.20 -0.41 -3.36
CA LEU A 47 -6.19 -0.78 -4.34
C LEU A 47 -6.03 -2.30 -4.33
N THR A 48 -6.29 -2.94 -5.46
CA THR A 48 -5.93 -4.35 -5.66
C THR A 48 -4.56 -4.41 -6.31
N LEU A 49 -3.61 -5.07 -5.65
CA LEU A 49 -2.20 -5.13 -6.03
C LEU A 49 -1.85 -6.56 -6.40
N ALA A 50 -1.94 -6.90 -7.68
CA ALA A 50 -1.59 -8.23 -8.18
C ALA A 50 -0.10 -8.32 -8.54
N SER A 51 0.52 -9.48 -8.29
CA SER A 51 1.87 -9.84 -8.74
C SER A 51 2.92 -8.73 -8.59
N LEU A 52 3.12 -8.27 -7.35
CA LEU A 52 4.07 -7.20 -7.05
C LEU A 52 5.50 -7.69 -7.27
N ALA A 53 5.95 -8.69 -6.50
CA ALA A 53 7.27 -9.30 -6.61
C ALA A 53 7.34 -10.56 -5.74
N ASN A 54 8.28 -11.45 -6.01
CA ASN A 54 8.56 -12.62 -5.16
C ASN A 54 9.27 -12.26 -3.85
N ASP A 55 9.93 -11.10 -3.81
CA ASP A 55 10.59 -10.52 -2.64
C ASP A 55 9.69 -9.50 -1.93
N ARG A 56 9.66 -9.58 -0.60
CA ARG A 56 8.77 -8.76 0.23
C ARG A 56 9.18 -7.29 0.22
N THR A 57 10.47 -7.01 0.24
CA THR A 57 11.00 -5.64 0.26
C THR A 57 10.71 -4.95 -1.06
N GLU A 58 10.94 -5.65 -2.17
CA GLU A 58 10.61 -5.15 -3.50
C GLU A 58 9.10 -4.97 -3.69
N ALA A 59 8.27 -5.88 -3.15
CA ALA A 59 6.82 -5.74 -3.17
C ALA A 59 6.38 -4.46 -2.43
N LEU A 60 6.89 -4.23 -1.22
CA LEU A 60 6.60 -3.01 -0.44
C LEU A 60 7.05 -1.74 -1.18
N ARG A 61 8.23 -1.76 -1.81
CA ARG A 61 8.73 -0.63 -2.62
C ARG A 61 7.78 -0.30 -3.78
N ARG A 62 7.27 -1.32 -4.47
CA ARG A 62 6.29 -1.17 -5.56
C ARG A 62 4.96 -0.61 -5.07
N VAL A 63 4.46 -1.10 -3.92
CA VAL A 63 3.24 -0.57 -3.30
C VAL A 63 3.41 0.89 -2.95
N ARG A 64 4.51 1.25 -2.28
CA ARG A 64 4.82 2.63 -1.91
C ARG A 64 4.80 3.54 -3.12
N SER A 65 5.54 3.20 -4.17
CA SER A 65 5.59 3.99 -5.40
C SER A 65 4.20 4.14 -6.02
N ARG A 66 3.39 3.07 -6.04
CA ARG A 66 2.03 3.12 -6.59
C ARG A 66 1.11 4.05 -5.81
N VAL A 67 1.17 4.01 -4.48
CA VAL A 67 0.37 4.87 -3.60
C VAL A 67 0.79 6.33 -3.74
N GLU A 68 2.10 6.62 -3.76
CA GLU A 68 2.61 7.98 -3.95
C GLU A 68 2.21 8.57 -5.31
N SER A 69 2.28 7.79 -6.39
CA SER A 69 1.78 8.21 -7.71
C SER A 69 0.28 8.49 -7.70
N TRP A 70 -0.52 7.61 -7.09
CA TRP A 70 -1.96 7.82 -6.97
C TRP A 70 -2.29 9.08 -6.17
N MET A 71 -1.60 9.34 -5.06
CA MET A 71 -1.78 10.55 -4.25
C MET A 71 -1.46 11.81 -5.07
N THR A 72 -0.39 11.75 -5.86
CA THR A 72 0.01 12.87 -6.74
C THR A 72 -1.05 13.15 -7.80
N GLU A 73 -1.54 12.10 -8.48
CA GLU A 73 -2.61 12.19 -9.47
C GLU A 73 -3.93 12.70 -8.85
N TRP A 74 -4.25 12.28 -7.63
CA TRP A 74 -5.46 12.69 -6.93
C TRP A 74 -5.41 14.17 -6.52
N GLN A 75 -4.27 14.65 -6.04
CA GLN A 75 -4.09 16.06 -5.66
C GLN A 75 -4.08 17.02 -6.85
N ALA A 76 -3.75 16.53 -8.03
CA ALA A 76 -3.78 17.32 -9.26
C ALA A 76 -5.20 17.51 -9.83
N ARG A 77 -6.22 16.88 -9.25
CA ARG A 77 -7.64 17.00 -9.64
C ARG A 77 -8.36 18.00 -8.75
#